data_AF-A0A6F8X9A6-F1
#
_entry.id   AF-A0A6F8X9A6-F1
#
_cell.length_a   1.000
_cell.length_b   1.000
_cell.length_c   1.000
_cell.angle_alpha   90.00
_cell.angle_beta   90.00
_cell.angle_gamma   90.00
#
_symmetry.space_group_name_H-M   'P 1'
#
loop_
_entity.id
_entity.type
_entity.pdbx_description
1 polymer ?
#
loop_
_entity_poly.entity_id
_entity_poly.type
_entity_poly.pdbx_seq_one_letter_code
_entity_poly.pdbx_strand_id
1 'polypeptide(L)'
;MNQKVLELKREGVVINITRSTLLDVLEHAVAASAPSVTAGQFAQVGGIQYSYDWSQPAGERIQSAVILNNDGTVNDVLVANGSLVGNAEDTIKVVTLGFLADGGDGYPLGEGTYQSRLDLMDAFTDDGQFTFADKGTEQDAFAEYMAAMFSETPFSEEETPASEDLRIQNLNERSELIFDEPVDPLLRLYDASFDREADSQGLAYWVEKNASESLGDIANSFINSSEFNSQHGNLDNSEFVELMYANVLERASDAAGKEYWLNELDGGAERGAVMIGFTESEESMLLLG
;
A
#
# COMPACT_ATOMS: atom_id res chain seq x y z
N MET A 1 46.15 8.83 -18.28
CA MET A 1 44.86 8.57 -18.92
C MET A 1 43.83 8.86 -17.84
N ASN A 2 43.28 10.07 -17.83
CA ASN A 2 42.31 10.48 -16.81
C ASN A 2 40.98 9.81 -17.14
N GLN A 3 40.75 8.60 -16.62
CA GLN A 3 39.39 8.11 -16.45
C GLN A 3 38.75 9.07 -15.44
N LYS A 4 37.95 10.01 -15.95
CA LYS A 4 36.90 10.61 -15.13
C LYS A 4 36.02 9.44 -14.71
N VAL A 5 36.19 8.98 -13.47
CA VAL A 5 35.12 8.28 -12.76
C VAL A 5 33.90 9.18 -12.89
N LEU A 6 32.77 8.60 -13.27
CA LEU A 6 31.51 9.30 -13.39
C LEU A 6 31.21 9.90 -11.98
N GLU A 7 31.51 11.17 -11.77
CA GLU A 7 31.16 11.91 -10.55
C GLU A 7 29.63 12.07 -10.56
N LEU A 8 28.91 11.03 -10.15
CA LEU A 8 27.51 11.13 -9.77
C LEU A 8 27.48 11.71 -8.35
N LYS A 9 27.88 12.98 -8.20
CA LYS A 9 27.69 13.74 -6.96
C LYS A 9 26.22 14.14 -6.85
N ARG A 10 25.33 13.16 -6.67
CA ARG A 10 23.92 13.41 -6.43
C ARG A 10 23.70 13.42 -4.92
N GLU A 11 23.33 14.59 -4.41
CA GLU A 11 23.02 14.84 -3.01
C GLU A 11 21.77 14.04 -2.62
N GLY A 12 21.82 13.32 -1.49
CA GLY A 12 20.63 12.67 -0.93
C GLY A 12 19.74 13.68 -0.21
N VAL A 13 18.43 13.51 -0.30
CA VAL A 13 17.44 14.36 0.37
C VAL A 13 16.38 13.52 1.06
N VAL A 14 15.86 14.04 2.15
CA VAL A 14 14.64 13.53 2.80
C VAL A 14 13.54 14.55 2.55
N ILE A 15 12.46 14.11 1.91
CA ILE A 15 11.29 14.94 1.62
C ILE A 15 10.03 14.35 2.25
N ASN A 16 9.10 15.21 2.63
CA ASN A 16 7.74 14.80 2.97
C ASN A 16 6.82 15.12 1.79
N ILE A 17 6.21 14.08 1.23
CA ILE A 17 5.24 14.13 0.13
C ILE A 17 3.90 13.57 0.59
N THR A 18 2.82 13.79 -0.15
CA THR A 18 1.52 13.20 0.17
C THR A 18 1.44 11.75 -0.33
N ARG A 19 0.46 10.98 0.15
CA ARG A 19 0.16 9.63 -0.35
C ARG A 19 -0.15 9.63 -1.84
N SER A 20 -0.96 10.60 -2.29
CA SER A 20 -1.28 10.78 -3.70
C SER A 20 -0.04 11.03 -4.55
N THR A 21 0.88 11.88 -4.10
CA THR A 21 2.16 12.09 -4.80
C THR A 21 3.01 10.82 -4.84
N LEU A 22 3.02 9.99 -3.78
CA LEU A 22 3.74 8.72 -3.84
C LEU A 22 3.15 7.78 -4.89
N LEU A 23 1.82 7.71 -5.02
CA LEU A 23 1.18 6.93 -6.07
C LEU A 23 1.57 7.44 -7.47
N ASP A 24 1.52 8.76 -7.70
CA ASP A 24 1.94 9.36 -8.97
C ASP A 24 3.40 9.02 -9.32
N VAL A 25 4.27 8.96 -8.32
CA VAL A 25 5.68 8.57 -8.47
C VAL A 25 5.82 7.11 -8.91
N LEU A 26 5.05 6.20 -8.30
CA LEU A 26 5.05 4.79 -8.68
C LEU A 26 4.46 4.59 -10.08
N GLU A 27 3.37 5.27 -10.41
CA GLU A 27 2.76 5.28 -11.75
C GLU A 27 3.76 5.77 -12.80
N HIS A 28 4.46 6.88 -12.54
CA HIS A 28 5.50 7.38 -13.43
C HIS A 28 6.61 6.35 -13.65
N ALA A 29 7.06 5.69 -12.59
CA ALA A 29 8.11 4.68 -12.66
C ALA A 29 7.75 3.53 -13.63
N VAL A 30 6.48 3.11 -13.66
CA VAL A 30 6.01 2.00 -14.49
C VAL A 30 5.30 2.43 -15.78
N ALA A 31 5.11 3.73 -16.02
CA ALA A 31 4.31 4.25 -17.15
C ALA A 31 4.83 3.85 -18.53
N ALA A 32 6.14 3.62 -18.67
CA ALA A 32 6.77 3.18 -19.93
C ALA A 32 7.02 1.66 -19.99
N SER A 33 6.62 0.90 -18.98
CA SER A 33 6.74 -0.56 -18.97
C SER A 33 5.94 -1.19 -20.10
N ALA A 34 6.56 -2.13 -20.80
CA ALA A 34 5.98 -2.92 -21.88
C ALA A 34 6.91 -4.11 -22.18
N PRO A 35 6.45 -5.15 -22.91
CA PRO A 35 7.28 -6.27 -23.26
C PRO A 35 8.60 -5.84 -23.92
N SER A 36 9.74 -6.29 -23.36
CA SER A 36 11.10 -5.97 -23.82
C SER A 36 11.53 -4.50 -23.77
N VAL A 37 10.81 -3.64 -23.04
CA VAL A 37 11.19 -2.23 -22.84
C VAL A 37 11.95 -2.06 -21.51
N THR A 38 13.16 -1.51 -21.60
CA THR A 38 13.98 -1.13 -20.43
C THR A 38 13.95 0.38 -20.26
N ALA A 39 12.84 0.89 -19.74
CA ALA A 39 12.65 2.33 -19.57
C ALA A 39 13.60 2.89 -18.50
N GLY A 40 14.33 3.95 -18.82
CA GLY A 40 15.26 4.59 -17.87
C GLY A 40 14.58 5.20 -16.63
N GLN A 41 13.26 5.43 -16.71
CA GLN A 41 12.46 5.94 -15.59
C GLN A 41 12.03 4.84 -14.61
N PHE A 42 12.31 3.56 -14.85
CA PHE A 42 11.91 2.51 -13.92
C PHE A 42 12.64 2.63 -12.58
N ALA A 43 11.89 2.82 -11.49
CA ALA A 43 12.45 3.08 -10.17
C ALA A 43 13.00 1.81 -9.51
N GLN A 44 14.14 1.94 -8.85
CA GLN A 44 14.51 1.06 -7.75
C GLN A 44 13.99 1.66 -6.45
N VAL A 45 13.27 0.86 -5.66
CA VAL A 45 12.61 1.33 -4.43
C VAL A 45 12.99 0.47 -3.22
N GLY A 46 12.92 1.05 -2.02
CA GLY A 46 13.09 0.33 -0.76
C GLY A 46 12.00 0.73 0.22
N GLY A 47 11.68 -0.15 1.18
CA GLY A 47 10.62 0.08 2.18
C GLY A 47 9.19 0.02 1.64
N ILE A 48 9.01 -0.39 0.37
CA ILE A 48 7.71 -0.56 -0.27
C ILE A 48 7.73 -1.82 -1.14
N GLN A 49 6.59 -2.50 -1.22
CA GLN A 49 6.31 -3.49 -2.25
C GLN A 49 5.11 -3.04 -3.07
N TYR A 50 5.10 -3.31 -4.36
CA TYR A 50 3.95 -3.00 -5.20
C TYR A 50 3.80 -3.96 -6.37
N SER A 51 2.57 -4.13 -6.83
CA SER A 51 2.22 -4.81 -8.08
C SER A 51 1.84 -3.79 -9.15
N TYR A 52 2.15 -4.11 -10.41
CA TYR A 52 1.71 -3.32 -11.55
C TYR A 52 1.33 -4.17 -12.75
N ASP A 53 0.38 -3.68 -13.54
CA ASP A 53 -0.04 -4.27 -14.80
C ASP A 53 0.24 -3.27 -15.95
N TRP A 54 1.23 -3.58 -16.80
CA TRP A 54 1.55 -2.72 -17.94
C TRP A 54 0.47 -2.70 -19.04
N SER A 55 -0.52 -3.61 -18.97
CA SER A 55 -1.61 -3.69 -19.94
C SER A 55 -2.67 -2.61 -19.67
N GLN A 56 -2.70 -2.07 -18.45
CA GLN A 56 -3.52 -0.93 -18.08
C GLN A 56 -2.98 0.38 -18.69
N PRO A 57 -3.86 1.38 -18.88
CA PRO A 57 -3.45 2.74 -19.23
C PRO A 57 -2.39 3.28 -18.26
N ALA A 58 -1.44 4.08 -18.77
CA ALA A 58 -0.47 4.75 -17.89
C ALA A 58 -1.20 5.69 -16.92
N GLY A 59 -0.88 5.59 -15.63
CA GLY A 59 -1.62 6.27 -14.55
C GLY A 59 -2.62 5.35 -13.82
N GLU A 60 -2.86 4.15 -14.33
CA GLU A 60 -3.74 3.12 -13.73
C GLU A 60 -3.02 1.76 -13.61
N ARG A 61 -1.68 1.76 -13.61
CA ARG A 61 -0.89 0.53 -13.70
C ARG A 61 -0.62 -0.11 -12.36
N ILE A 62 -0.45 0.68 -11.30
CA ILE A 62 -0.26 0.17 -9.95
C ILE A 62 -1.56 -0.47 -9.48
N GLN A 63 -1.52 -1.75 -9.11
CA GLN A 63 -2.71 -2.48 -8.65
C GLN A 63 -2.76 -2.60 -7.13
N SER A 64 -1.60 -2.84 -6.51
CA SER A 64 -1.46 -2.86 -5.06
C SER A 64 -0.12 -2.31 -4.63
N ALA A 65 -0.07 -1.66 -3.47
CA ALA A 65 1.17 -1.13 -2.91
C ALA A 65 1.10 -1.09 -1.38
N VAL A 66 2.17 -1.55 -0.73
CA VAL A 66 2.29 -1.59 0.73
C VAL A 66 3.63 -1.04 1.18
N ILE A 67 3.62 -0.22 2.23
CA ILE A 67 4.82 0.27 2.91
C ILE A 67 5.15 -0.69 4.03
N LEU A 68 6.42 -1.07 4.14
CA LEU A 68 6.88 -2.09 5.07
C LEU A 68 7.53 -1.49 6.31
N ASN A 69 7.40 -2.22 7.42
CA ASN A 69 8.27 -2.10 8.58
C ASN A 69 9.66 -2.67 8.27
N ASN A 70 10.63 -2.38 9.14
CA ASN A 70 12.00 -2.91 9.02
C ASN A 70 12.09 -4.43 9.12
N ASP A 71 11.09 -5.09 9.71
CA ASP A 71 11.00 -6.55 9.81
C ASP A 71 10.29 -7.20 8.61
N GLY A 72 9.84 -6.40 7.64
CA GLY A 72 9.13 -6.86 6.45
C GLY A 72 7.62 -7.01 6.60
N THR A 73 7.05 -6.73 7.78
CA THR A 73 5.59 -6.70 7.98
C THR A 73 4.97 -5.48 7.32
N VAL A 74 3.70 -5.57 6.92
CA VAL A 74 2.97 -4.45 6.31
C VAL A 74 2.68 -3.39 7.38
N ASN A 75 3.22 -2.19 7.20
CA ASN A 75 2.96 -1.05 8.07
C ASN A 75 1.74 -0.25 7.60
N ASP A 76 1.57 -0.12 6.28
CA ASP A 76 0.57 0.76 5.69
C ASP A 76 0.22 0.26 4.28
N VAL A 77 -1.08 0.17 3.95
CA VAL A 77 -1.55 -0.13 2.60
C VAL A 77 -1.73 1.18 1.84
N LEU A 78 -0.92 1.40 0.80
CA LEU A 78 -0.98 2.59 -0.07
C LEU A 78 -2.05 2.45 -1.15
N VAL A 79 -2.07 1.29 -1.84
CA VAL A 79 -3.00 1.01 -2.93
C VAL A 79 -3.57 -0.38 -2.74
N ALA A 80 -4.88 -0.52 -2.97
CA ALA A 80 -5.59 -1.77 -3.09
C ALA A 80 -6.53 -1.68 -4.30
N ASN A 81 -6.52 -2.70 -5.17
CA ASN A 81 -7.39 -2.77 -6.36
C ASN A 81 -7.31 -1.52 -7.26
N GLY A 82 -6.09 -1.03 -7.48
CA GLY A 82 -5.80 0.13 -8.31
C GLY A 82 -6.21 1.47 -7.70
N SER A 83 -6.74 1.48 -6.47
CA SER A 83 -7.23 2.68 -5.79
C SER A 83 -6.38 3.02 -4.56
N LEU A 84 -6.16 4.31 -4.35
CA LEU A 84 -5.45 4.81 -3.17
C LEU A 84 -6.26 4.49 -1.90
N VAL A 85 -5.59 3.95 -0.87
CA VAL A 85 -6.20 3.67 0.43
C VAL A 85 -5.82 4.74 1.44
N GLY A 86 -6.81 5.18 2.23
CA GLY A 86 -6.65 6.23 3.25
C GLY A 86 -6.66 7.65 2.68
N ASN A 87 -6.36 8.63 3.52
CA ASN A 87 -6.46 10.04 3.13
C ASN A 87 -5.30 10.48 2.24
N ALA A 88 -5.60 10.87 1.00
CA ALA A 88 -4.63 11.29 0.00
C ALA A 88 -3.59 12.32 0.47
N GLU A 89 -3.95 13.20 1.41
CA GLU A 89 -3.11 14.30 1.91
C GLU A 89 -2.19 13.91 3.07
N ASP A 90 -2.34 12.70 3.63
CA ASP A 90 -1.44 12.21 4.67
C ASP A 90 0.00 12.14 4.14
N THR A 91 0.96 12.42 5.00
CA THR A 91 2.35 12.60 4.58
C THR A 91 3.18 11.35 4.72
N ILE A 92 3.99 11.07 3.70
CA ILE A 92 5.00 10.02 3.70
C ILE A 92 6.37 10.65 3.58
N LYS A 93 7.30 10.17 4.40
CA LYS A 93 8.70 10.56 4.34
C LYS A 93 9.43 9.66 3.34
N VAL A 94 10.06 10.28 2.36
CA VAL A 94 10.81 9.60 1.30
C VAL A 94 12.26 10.06 1.33
N VAL A 95 13.18 9.10 1.21
CA VAL A 95 14.59 9.39 0.94
C VAL A 95 14.82 9.18 -0.55
N THR A 96 15.35 10.19 -1.23
CA THR A 96 15.61 10.16 -2.67
C THR A 96 16.82 11.00 -3.03
N LEU A 97 17.19 11.04 -4.30
CA LEU A 97 18.20 11.95 -4.83
C LEU A 97 17.60 13.34 -5.00
N GLY A 98 18.35 14.39 -4.67
CA GLY A 98 17.94 15.77 -4.92
C GLY A 98 17.57 16.01 -6.39
N PHE A 99 18.30 15.37 -7.32
CA PHE A 99 17.96 15.39 -8.75
C PHE A 99 16.54 14.88 -9.04
N LEU A 100 16.13 13.75 -8.44
CA LEU A 100 14.80 13.19 -8.66
C LEU A 100 13.74 14.03 -7.96
N ALA A 101 14.02 14.46 -6.73
CA ALA A 101 13.13 15.37 -6.00
C ALA A 101 12.81 16.58 -6.89
N ASP A 102 13.83 17.21 -7.46
CA ASP A 102 13.72 18.41 -8.29
C ASP A 102 13.25 18.15 -9.73
N GLY A 103 12.45 17.09 -9.95
CA GLY A 103 11.80 16.79 -11.24
C GLY A 103 12.67 16.02 -12.24
N GLY A 104 13.83 15.53 -11.82
CA GLY A 104 14.71 14.71 -12.64
C GLY A 104 13.99 13.51 -13.25
N ASP A 105 14.28 13.22 -14.52
CA ASP A 105 13.65 12.15 -15.31
C ASP A 105 12.10 12.23 -15.34
N GLY A 106 11.53 13.40 -15.08
CA GLY A 106 10.09 13.66 -15.08
C GLY A 106 9.35 13.22 -13.82
N TYR A 107 10.07 12.84 -12.75
CA TYR A 107 9.45 12.36 -11.51
C TYR A 107 8.61 13.44 -10.81
N PRO A 108 7.34 13.15 -10.47
CA PRO A 108 6.44 14.13 -9.87
C PRO A 108 6.61 14.21 -8.34
N LEU A 109 7.83 14.36 -7.82
CA LEU A 109 8.10 14.34 -6.36
C LEU A 109 7.72 15.64 -5.62
N GLY A 110 7.08 16.60 -6.30
CA GLY A 110 6.65 17.87 -5.72
C GLY A 110 7.70 18.97 -5.80
N GLU A 111 8.33 19.16 -6.98
CA GLU A 111 9.34 20.19 -7.25
C GLU A 111 8.90 21.56 -6.67
N GLY A 112 9.58 21.98 -5.60
CA GLY A 112 9.30 23.25 -4.91
C GLY A 112 8.03 23.30 -4.06
N THR A 113 7.30 22.19 -3.92
CA THR A 113 6.04 22.07 -3.18
C THR A 113 6.07 21.05 -2.05
N TYR A 114 7.23 20.46 -1.74
CA TYR A 114 7.36 19.55 -0.59
C TYR A 114 6.92 20.23 0.70
N GLN A 115 6.28 19.47 1.59
CA GLN A 115 5.92 20.00 2.92
C GLN A 115 7.15 20.24 3.79
N SER A 116 8.20 19.43 3.61
CA SER A 116 9.52 19.64 4.19
C SER A 116 10.60 18.98 3.34
N ARG A 117 11.80 19.57 3.31
CA ARG A 117 13.01 19.01 2.69
C ARG A 117 14.19 19.13 3.65
N LEU A 118 14.98 18.07 3.74
CA LEU A 118 16.27 18.04 4.45
C LEU A 118 17.33 17.49 3.49
N ASP A 119 18.32 18.31 3.15
CA ASP A 119 19.47 17.87 2.38
C ASP A 119 20.44 17.11 3.29
N LEU A 120 20.76 15.86 2.94
CA LEU A 120 21.51 14.95 3.81
C LEU A 120 22.98 15.39 3.99
N MET A 121 23.51 16.12 3.01
CA MET A 121 24.82 16.78 3.08
C MET A 121 24.98 17.65 4.33
N ASP A 122 23.92 18.36 4.71
CA ASP A 122 23.92 19.25 5.87
C ASP A 122 23.59 18.51 7.18
N ALA A 123 23.02 17.30 7.07
CA ALA A 123 22.57 16.51 8.21
C ALA A 123 23.68 15.63 8.82
N PHE A 124 24.64 15.17 8.01
CA PHE A 124 25.72 14.30 8.48
C PHE A 124 26.94 15.10 8.93
N THR A 125 27.45 14.79 10.12
CA THR A 125 28.70 15.40 10.63
C THR A 125 29.91 14.49 10.46
N ASP A 126 29.72 13.17 10.40
CA ASP A 126 30.76 12.16 10.24
C ASP A 126 30.99 11.83 8.76
N ASP A 127 32.24 11.59 8.38
CA ASP A 127 32.65 11.29 6.99
C ASP A 127 32.70 9.77 6.72
N GLY A 128 32.39 8.92 7.71
CA GLY A 128 32.32 7.48 7.52
C GLY A 128 33.68 6.79 7.32
N GLN A 129 33.66 5.55 6.85
CA GLN A 129 34.84 4.73 6.58
C GLN A 129 35.54 5.13 5.27
N PHE A 130 34.79 5.55 4.26
CA PHE A 130 35.25 5.90 2.93
C PHE A 130 35.01 7.38 2.64
N THR A 131 36.00 8.04 2.07
CA THR A 131 35.98 9.51 1.88
C THR A 131 36.23 9.93 0.43
N PHE A 132 36.06 8.99 -0.51
CA PHE A 132 36.25 9.27 -1.95
C PHE A 132 35.04 9.98 -2.57
N ALA A 133 33.89 9.92 -1.90
CA ALA A 133 32.69 10.69 -2.21
C ALA A 133 32.36 11.59 -1.00
N ASP A 134 31.72 12.73 -1.26
CA ASP A 134 31.32 13.65 -0.19
C ASP A 134 30.19 13.00 0.63
N LYS A 135 30.22 13.15 1.97
CA LYS A 135 29.25 12.51 2.87
C LYS A 135 27.81 12.86 2.52
N GLY A 136 26.89 11.91 2.66
CA GLY A 136 25.47 12.16 2.32
C GLY A 136 25.18 12.22 0.81
N THR A 137 26.17 11.93 -0.05
CA THR A 137 25.89 11.51 -1.43
C THR A 137 25.42 10.05 -1.48
N GLU A 138 24.78 9.68 -2.59
CA GLU A 138 24.46 8.28 -2.91
C GLU A 138 25.72 7.39 -2.99
N GLN A 139 26.81 7.89 -3.57
CA GLN A 139 28.05 7.12 -3.73
C GLN A 139 28.72 6.83 -2.38
N ASP A 140 28.71 7.82 -1.48
CA ASP A 140 29.16 7.67 -0.10
C ASP A 140 28.30 6.63 0.65
N ALA A 141 26.96 6.83 0.65
CA ALA A 141 26.03 5.91 1.30
C ALA A 141 26.17 4.46 0.78
N PHE A 142 26.33 4.27 -0.53
CA PHE A 142 26.56 2.96 -1.11
C PHE A 142 27.90 2.36 -0.70
N ALA A 143 28.97 3.17 -0.65
CA ALA A 143 30.29 2.70 -0.22
C ALA A 143 30.27 2.23 1.23
N GLU A 144 29.69 3.02 2.13
CA GLU A 144 29.53 2.67 3.55
C GLU A 144 28.72 1.39 3.72
N TYR A 145 27.60 1.26 2.98
CA TYR A 145 26.79 0.04 3.00
C TYR A 145 27.58 -1.19 2.53
N MET A 146 28.33 -1.06 1.43
CA MET A 146 29.17 -2.14 0.92
C MET A 146 30.29 -2.53 1.90
N ALA A 147 30.91 -1.58 2.60
CA ALA A 147 31.86 -1.90 3.68
C ALA A 147 31.19 -2.67 4.81
N ALA A 148 30.04 -2.18 5.27
CA ALA A 148 29.34 -2.73 6.42
C ALA A 148 28.83 -4.16 6.16
N MET A 149 28.36 -4.43 4.94
CA MET A 149 27.64 -5.67 4.64
C MET A 149 28.44 -6.67 3.80
N PHE A 150 29.36 -6.20 2.95
CA PHE A 150 29.97 -7.01 1.88
C PHE A 150 31.50 -6.87 1.79
N SER A 151 32.16 -6.35 2.83
CA SER A 151 33.62 -6.18 2.84
C SER A 151 34.41 -7.50 2.76
N GLU A 152 33.83 -8.60 3.28
CA GLU A 152 34.48 -9.92 3.27
C GLU A 152 33.93 -10.86 2.20
N THR A 153 32.62 -10.83 1.95
CA THR A 153 31.95 -11.70 0.99
C THR A 153 31.28 -10.85 -0.09
N PRO A 154 31.89 -10.75 -1.29
CA PRO A 154 31.30 -10.02 -2.40
C PRO A 154 29.97 -10.64 -2.84
N PHE A 155 29.07 -9.80 -3.34
CA PHE A 155 27.81 -10.24 -3.92
C PHE A 155 28.07 -11.08 -5.19
N SER A 156 27.60 -12.32 -5.20
CA SER A 156 27.69 -13.23 -6.35
C SER A 156 26.39 -13.96 -6.62
N GLU A 157 25.27 -13.44 -6.11
CA GLU A 157 23.95 -14.00 -6.37
C GLU A 157 23.47 -13.53 -7.74
N GLU A 158 22.81 -14.44 -8.46
CA GLU A 158 22.16 -14.10 -9.72
C GLU A 158 20.97 -13.18 -9.44
N GLU A 159 20.63 -12.34 -10.41
CA GLU A 159 19.45 -11.49 -10.31
C GLU A 159 18.18 -12.33 -10.20
N THR A 160 17.24 -11.86 -9.38
CA THR A 160 15.93 -12.50 -9.24
C THR A 160 15.13 -12.28 -10.53
N PRO A 161 14.63 -13.34 -11.20
CA PRO A 161 13.77 -13.18 -12.37
C PRO A 161 12.51 -12.38 -12.04
N ALA A 162 11.94 -11.65 -13.02
CA ALA A 162 10.71 -10.87 -12.82
C ALA A 162 9.52 -11.72 -12.34
N SER A 163 9.46 -13.00 -12.70
CA SER A 163 8.45 -13.95 -12.24
C SER A 163 8.56 -14.31 -10.75
N GLU A 164 9.71 -14.03 -10.14
CA GLU A 164 10.04 -14.35 -8.75
C GLU A 164 10.24 -13.11 -7.88
N ASP A 165 10.31 -11.91 -8.45
CA ASP A 165 10.44 -10.66 -7.70
C ASP A 165 9.20 -10.42 -6.83
N LEU A 166 9.37 -10.48 -5.51
CA LEU A 166 8.29 -10.27 -4.52
C LEU A 166 8.16 -8.81 -4.11
N ARG A 167 9.13 -7.96 -4.44
CA ARG A 167 9.16 -6.53 -4.08
C ARG A 167 8.46 -5.68 -5.16
N ILE A 168 8.78 -5.89 -6.43
CA ILE A 168 8.17 -5.18 -7.55
C ILE A 168 7.55 -6.21 -8.48
N GLN A 169 6.24 -6.42 -8.34
CA GLN A 169 5.52 -7.54 -8.97
C GLN A 169 4.88 -7.12 -10.29
N ASN A 170 5.40 -7.61 -11.41
CA ASN A 170 4.76 -7.41 -12.71
C ASN A 170 3.65 -8.45 -12.93
N LEU A 171 2.39 -8.01 -12.94
CA LEU A 171 1.22 -8.88 -13.07
C LEU A 171 1.07 -9.54 -14.46
N ASN A 172 1.91 -9.15 -15.42
CA ASN A 172 1.98 -9.79 -16.73
C ASN A 172 2.95 -10.99 -16.75
N GLU A 173 3.76 -11.14 -15.71
CA GLU A 173 4.76 -12.22 -15.58
C GLU A 173 4.49 -13.12 -14.37
N ARG A 174 3.66 -12.66 -13.41
CA ARG A 174 3.28 -13.40 -12.20
C ARG A 174 1.88 -13.01 -11.71
N SER A 175 1.32 -13.82 -10.80
CA SER A 175 0.18 -13.40 -10.00
C SER A 175 0.61 -12.46 -8.87
N GLU A 176 -0.32 -11.60 -8.45
CA GLU A 176 -0.14 -10.75 -7.28
C GLU A 176 -0.04 -11.59 -6.01
N LEU A 177 0.95 -11.27 -5.17
CA LEU A 177 1.14 -11.82 -3.82
C LEU A 177 1.39 -10.70 -2.79
N ILE A 178 1.02 -9.46 -3.09
CA ILE A 178 1.14 -8.35 -2.13
C ILE A 178 0.20 -8.60 -0.95
N PHE A 179 -0.97 -9.17 -1.23
CA PHE A 179 -1.92 -9.66 -0.25
C PHE A 179 -2.05 -11.18 -0.40
N ASP A 180 -1.93 -11.91 0.70
CA ASP A 180 -2.08 -13.37 0.71
C ASP A 180 -3.53 -13.80 0.43
N GLU A 181 -4.50 -12.95 0.81
CA GLU A 181 -5.93 -13.14 0.62
C GLU A 181 -6.53 -11.91 -0.09
N PRO A 182 -7.67 -12.05 -0.80
CA PRO A 182 -8.35 -10.90 -1.40
C PRO A 182 -8.66 -9.81 -0.37
N VAL A 183 -8.33 -8.56 -0.72
CA VAL A 183 -8.51 -7.40 0.17
C VAL A 183 -9.94 -6.82 0.12
N ASP A 184 -10.65 -7.06 -0.99
CA ASP A 184 -12.02 -6.58 -1.24
C ASP A 184 -13.03 -6.87 -0.12
N PRO A 185 -13.10 -8.10 0.43
CA PRO A 185 -14.01 -8.38 1.53
C PRO A 185 -13.69 -7.53 2.77
N LEU A 186 -12.42 -7.26 3.07
CA LEU A 186 -12.03 -6.41 4.20
C LEU A 186 -12.51 -4.96 3.99
N LEU A 187 -12.35 -4.43 2.77
CA LEU A 187 -12.86 -3.09 2.43
C LEU A 187 -14.38 -2.99 2.61
N ARG A 188 -15.12 -4.01 2.18
CA ARG A 188 -16.58 -4.05 2.40
C ARG A 188 -16.98 -4.16 3.86
N LEU A 189 -16.17 -4.79 4.72
CA LEU A 189 -16.44 -4.82 6.16
C LEU A 189 -16.34 -3.42 6.79
N TYR A 190 -15.43 -2.56 6.31
CA TYR A 190 -15.35 -1.15 6.75
C TYR A 190 -16.63 -0.39 6.40
N ASP A 191 -17.08 -0.50 5.16
CA ASP A 191 -18.30 0.14 4.69
C ASP A 191 -19.54 -0.36 5.47
N ALA A 192 -19.71 -1.68 5.55
CA ALA A 192 -20.81 -2.30 6.29
C ALA A 192 -20.85 -1.91 7.77
N SER A 193 -19.68 -1.84 8.42
CA SER A 193 -19.58 -1.60 9.85
C SER A 193 -19.62 -0.12 10.22
N PHE A 194 -19.01 0.74 9.40
CA PHE A 194 -18.67 2.10 9.79
C PHE A 194 -19.12 3.17 8.79
N ASP A 195 -19.71 2.79 7.64
CA ASP A 195 -20.16 3.73 6.60
C ASP A 195 -19.03 4.70 6.17
N ARG A 196 -17.83 4.13 6.00
CA ARG A 196 -16.62 4.85 5.59
C ARG A 196 -15.62 3.93 4.90
N GLU A 197 -14.72 4.55 4.13
CA GLU A 197 -13.55 3.89 3.58
C GLU A 197 -12.58 3.42 4.69
N ALA A 198 -11.79 2.40 4.35
CA ALA A 198 -10.72 1.90 5.20
C ALA A 198 -9.59 2.93 5.31
N ASP A 199 -9.09 3.10 6.54
CA ASP A 199 -7.82 3.79 6.76
C ASP A 199 -6.66 2.83 6.48
N SER A 200 -5.51 3.38 6.07
CA SER A 200 -4.40 2.59 5.55
C SER A 200 -3.74 1.66 6.57
N GLN A 201 -3.63 2.10 7.83
CA GLN A 201 -3.04 1.33 8.91
C GLN A 201 -4.01 0.29 9.46
N GLY A 202 -5.29 0.62 9.57
CA GLY A 202 -6.34 -0.33 9.90
C GLY A 202 -6.44 -1.45 8.86
N LEU A 203 -6.42 -1.10 7.57
CA LEU A 203 -6.41 -2.11 6.51
C LEU A 203 -5.15 -2.98 6.56
N ALA A 204 -3.97 -2.40 6.79
CA ALA A 204 -2.73 -3.14 6.99
C ALA A 204 -2.86 -4.19 8.11
N TYR A 205 -3.41 -3.79 9.26
CA TYR A 205 -3.66 -4.69 10.38
C TYR A 205 -4.61 -5.84 10.00
N TRP A 206 -5.71 -5.55 9.29
CA TRP A 206 -6.67 -6.59 8.92
C TRP A 206 -6.17 -7.51 7.81
N VAL A 207 -5.36 -7.02 6.88
CA VAL A 207 -4.68 -7.84 5.87
C VAL A 207 -3.75 -8.84 6.55
N GLU A 208 -2.94 -8.41 7.52
CA GLU A 208 -2.07 -9.32 8.29
C GLU A 208 -2.90 -10.37 9.04
N LYS A 209 -4.02 -9.96 9.63
CA LYS A 209 -4.92 -10.85 10.36
C LYS A 209 -5.59 -11.88 9.46
N ASN A 210 -6.03 -11.47 8.27
CA ASN A 210 -6.72 -12.33 7.31
C ASN A 210 -5.85 -13.48 6.78
N ALA A 211 -4.51 -13.38 6.91
CA ALA A 211 -3.61 -14.49 6.60
C ALA A 211 -3.76 -15.69 7.56
N SER A 212 -4.42 -15.52 8.72
CA SER A 212 -4.57 -16.59 9.73
C SER A 212 -5.92 -16.65 10.44
N GLU A 213 -6.73 -15.59 10.38
CA GLU A 213 -8.07 -15.50 10.94
C GLU A 213 -9.11 -15.55 9.82
N SER A 214 -10.28 -16.16 10.08
CA SER A 214 -11.33 -16.20 9.07
C SER A 214 -11.98 -14.82 8.89
N LEU A 215 -12.48 -14.53 7.68
CA LEU A 215 -13.25 -13.31 7.43
C LEU A 215 -14.44 -13.17 8.42
N GLY A 216 -15.05 -14.27 8.84
CA GLY A 216 -16.12 -14.29 9.84
C GLY A 216 -15.67 -13.80 11.21
N ASP A 217 -14.50 -14.25 11.68
CA ASP A 217 -13.91 -13.80 12.94
C ASP A 217 -13.51 -12.32 12.89
N ILE A 218 -13.00 -11.87 11.73
CA ILE A 218 -12.69 -10.47 11.48
C ILE A 218 -13.97 -9.63 11.49
N ALA A 219 -15.02 -10.03 10.77
CA ALA A 219 -16.31 -9.33 10.75
C ALA A 219 -16.92 -9.22 12.16
N ASN A 220 -16.85 -10.30 12.95
CA ASN A 220 -17.25 -10.25 14.36
C ASN A 220 -16.40 -9.28 15.17
N SER A 221 -15.11 -9.16 14.88
CA SER A 221 -14.22 -8.21 15.55
C SER A 221 -14.56 -6.76 15.23
N PHE A 222 -14.96 -6.45 13.98
CA PHE A 222 -15.49 -5.13 13.61
C PHE A 222 -16.76 -4.80 14.40
N ILE A 223 -17.74 -5.71 14.42
CA ILE A 223 -19.03 -5.53 15.11
C ILE A 223 -18.84 -5.37 16.63
N ASN A 224 -17.90 -6.09 17.21
CA ASN A 224 -17.60 -6.01 18.64
C ASN A 224 -16.63 -4.88 19.01
N SER A 225 -16.17 -4.09 18.03
CA SER A 225 -15.21 -3.02 18.26
C SER A 225 -15.80 -1.87 19.07
N SER A 226 -14.93 -1.12 19.74
CA SER A 226 -15.31 0.14 20.40
C SER A 226 -15.85 1.17 19.41
N GLU A 227 -15.36 1.17 18.16
CA GLU A 227 -15.81 2.07 17.09
C GLU A 227 -17.26 1.78 16.72
N PHE A 228 -17.59 0.51 16.44
CA PHE A 228 -18.96 0.08 16.09
C PHE A 228 -19.94 0.44 17.21
N ASN A 229 -19.59 0.13 18.46
CA ASN A 229 -20.41 0.46 19.62
C ASN A 229 -20.54 1.98 19.84
N SER A 230 -19.52 2.76 19.50
CA SER A 230 -19.57 4.23 19.64
C SER A 230 -20.45 4.88 18.56
N GLN A 231 -20.45 4.31 17.36
CA GLN A 231 -21.21 4.81 16.21
C GLN A 231 -22.68 4.40 16.26
N HIS A 232 -22.95 3.14 16.58
CA HIS A 232 -24.29 2.55 16.46
C HIS A 232 -24.93 2.22 17.81
N GLY A 233 -24.14 2.13 18.89
CA GLY A 233 -24.62 1.68 20.20
C GLY A 233 -24.83 0.17 20.27
N ASN A 234 -25.56 -0.26 21.30
CA ASN A 234 -25.87 -1.68 21.51
C ASN A 234 -27.16 -2.04 20.77
N LEU A 235 -27.02 -2.45 19.51
CA LEU A 235 -28.14 -2.83 18.64
C LEU A 235 -28.70 -4.21 18.99
N ASP A 236 -30.02 -4.35 18.99
CA ASP A 236 -30.66 -5.66 18.92
C ASP A 236 -30.56 -6.29 17.51
N ASN A 237 -31.06 -7.52 17.33
CA ASN A 237 -30.97 -8.21 16.04
C ASN A 237 -31.76 -7.52 14.93
N SER A 238 -32.94 -6.96 15.26
CA SER A 238 -33.75 -6.22 14.29
C SER A 238 -33.05 -4.94 13.86
N GLU A 239 -32.49 -4.20 14.80
CA GLU A 239 -31.74 -2.98 14.52
C GLU A 239 -30.45 -3.26 13.73
N PHE A 240 -29.73 -4.34 14.07
CA PHE A 240 -28.55 -4.76 13.32
C PHE A 240 -28.88 -5.10 11.86
N VAL A 241 -29.96 -5.84 11.60
CA VAL A 241 -30.37 -6.15 10.22
C VAL A 241 -30.72 -4.89 9.44
N GLU A 242 -31.45 -3.95 10.05
CA GLU A 242 -31.76 -2.67 9.39
C GLU A 242 -30.49 -1.86 9.08
N LEU A 243 -29.50 -1.88 9.97
CA LEU A 243 -28.20 -1.25 9.72
C LEU A 243 -27.50 -1.87 8.50
N MET A 244 -27.48 -3.21 8.39
CA MET A 244 -26.84 -3.88 7.25
C MET A 244 -27.53 -3.53 5.92
N TYR A 245 -28.87 -3.45 5.89
CA TYR A 245 -29.59 -2.97 4.71
C TYR A 245 -29.25 -1.52 4.36
N ALA A 246 -29.14 -0.64 5.36
CA ALA A 246 -28.85 0.76 5.15
C ALA A 246 -27.41 0.99 4.66
N ASN A 247 -26.43 0.38 5.31
CA ASN A 247 -25.02 0.59 4.99
C ASN A 247 -24.59 -0.18 3.74
N VAL A 248 -24.98 -1.44 3.60
CA VAL A 248 -24.46 -2.30 2.52
C VAL A 248 -25.28 -2.21 1.23
N LEU A 249 -26.61 -2.06 1.36
CA LEU A 249 -27.53 -2.11 0.22
C LEU A 249 -28.16 -0.74 -0.10
N GLU A 250 -27.79 0.31 0.65
CA GLU A 250 -28.29 1.68 0.51
C GLU A 250 -29.82 1.80 0.43
N ARG A 251 -30.54 0.90 1.11
CA ARG A 251 -32.01 0.85 1.04
C ARG A 251 -32.64 0.38 2.35
N ALA A 252 -33.94 0.61 2.46
CA ALA A 252 -34.73 0.00 3.53
C ALA A 252 -34.90 -1.52 3.29
N SER A 253 -34.96 -2.28 4.38
CA SER A 253 -35.31 -3.69 4.31
C SER A 253 -36.73 -3.90 3.81
N ASP A 254 -36.94 -4.97 3.05
CA ASP A 254 -38.28 -5.49 2.79
C ASP A 254 -38.66 -6.53 3.87
N ALA A 255 -39.96 -6.79 4.01
CA ALA A 255 -40.47 -7.65 5.09
C ALA A 255 -39.91 -9.08 5.02
N ALA A 256 -39.77 -9.66 3.83
CA ALA A 256 -39.31 -11.04 3.65
C ALA A 256 -37.80 -11.16 3.88
N GLY A 257 -37.02 -10.22 3.32
CA GLY A 257 -35.58 -10.16 3.52
C GLY A 257 -35.20 -9.92 4.98
N LYS A 258 -35.92 -9.03 5.69
CA LYS A 258 -35.70 -8.84 7.13
C LYS A 258 -36.03 -10.08 7.94
N GLU A 259 -37.17 -10.73 7.66
CA GLU A 259 -37.58 -11.96 8.34
C GLU A 259 -36.55 -13.09 8.13
N TYR A 260 -35.99 -13.22 6.93
CA TYR A 260 -34.93 -14.18 6.64
C TYR A 260 -33.72 -13.99 7.56
N TRP A 261 -33.13 -12.80 7.60
CA TRP A 261 -31.93 -12.54 8.42
C TRP A 261 -32.20 -12.64 9.92
N LEU A 262 -33.39 -12.28 10.38
CA LEU A 262 -33.77 -12.48 11.78
C LEU A 262 -33.87 -13.96 12.14
N ASN A 263 -34.42 -14.80 11.25
CA ASN A 263 -34.45 -16.23 11.47
C ASN A 263 -33.04 -16.85 11.51
N GLU A 264 -32.10 -16.36 10.70
CA GLU A 264 -30.70 -16.80 10.76
C GLU A 264 -30.06 -16.45 12.12
N LEU A 265 -30.23 -15.21 12.59
CA LEU A 265 -29.72 -14.77 13.89
C LEU A 265 -30.37 -15.54 15.05
N ASP A 266 -31.68 -15.73 15.03
CA ASP A 266 -32.42 -16.49 16.05
C ASP A 266 -32.08 -17.99 16.00
N GLY A 267 -31.66 -18.49 14.83
CA GLY A 267 -31.10 -19.82 14.61
C GLY A 267 -29.67 -20.01 15.14
N GLY A 268 -29.02 -18.93 15.60
CA GLY A 268 -27.68 -18.94 16.18
C GLY A 268 -26.56 -18.55 15.23
N ALA A 269 -26.87 -18.00 14.04
CA ALA A 269 -25.86 -17.39 13.19
C ALA A 269 -25.20 -16.21 13.93
N GLU A 270 -23.89 -16.08 13.78
CA GLU A 270 -23.16 -14.95 14.32
C GLU A 270 -23.39 -13.71 13.45
N ARG A 271 -23.36 -12.52 14.06
CA ARG A 271 -23.56 -11.27 13.33
C ARG A 271 -22.51 -11.03 12.25
N GLY A 272 -21.27 -11.48 12.46
CA GLY A 272 -20.22 -11.43 11.42
C GLY A 272 -20.58 -12.25 10.19
N ALA A 273 -21.17 -13.44 10.37
CA ALA A 273 -21.64 -14.25 9.24
C ALA A 273 -22.80 -13.59 8.49
N VAL A 274 -23.71 -12.92 9.21
CA VAL A 274 -24.80 -12.14 8.59
C VAL A 274 -24.24 -10.95 7.81
N MET A 275 -23.31 -10.18 8.39
CA MET A 275 -22.64 -9.06 7.70
C MET A 275 -21.99 -9.51 6.39
N ILE A 276 -21.23 -10.62 6.42
CA ILE A 276 -20.64 -11.21 5.21
C ILE A 276 -21.73 -11.60 4.20
N GLY A 277 -22.83 -12.17 4.68
CA GLY A 277 -23.97 -12.50 3.82
C GLY A 277 -24.57 -11.29 3.08
N PHE A 278 -24.52 -10.10 3.69
CA PHE A 278 -24.88 -8.85 3.01
C PHE A 278 -23.79 -8.39 2.04
N THR A 279 -22.53 -8.27 2.50
CA THR A 279 -21.44 -7.69 1.71
C THR A 279 -21.10 -8.53 0.48
N GLU A 280 -21.24 -9.85 0.56
CA GLU A 280 -20.95 -10.79 -0.52
C GLU A 280 -22.19 -11.17 -1.34
N SER A 281 -23.34 -10.51 -1.09
CA SER A 281 -24.54 -10.73 -1.88
C SER A 281 -24.37 -10.22 -3.32
N GLU A 282 -25.08 -10.84 -4.27
CA GLU A 282 -25.10 -10.35 -5.66
C GLU A 282 -25.56 -8.89 -5.75
N GLU A 283 -26.48 -8.48 -4.87
CA GLU A 283 -26.98 -7.10 -4.81
C GLU A 283 -25.89 -6.12 -4.40
N SER A 284 -25.15 -6.43 -3.33
CA SER A 284 -23.99 -5.64 -2.87
C SER A 284 -22.91 -5.53 -3.94
N MET A 285 -22.55 -6.65 -4.57
CA MET A 285 -21.52 -6.67 -5.61
C MET A 285 -21.90 -5.86 -6.87
N LEU A 286 -23.20 -5.68 -7.14
CA LEU A 286 -23.68 -4.83 -8.23
C LEU A 286 -23.73 -3.34 -7.89
N LEU A 287 -23.75 -2.97 -6.61
CA LEU A 287 -23.69 -1.57 -6.19
C LEU A 287 -22.27 -1.01 -6.29
N LEU A 288 -21.26 -1.88 -6.08
CA LEU A 288 -19.84 -1.54 -6.09
C LEU A 288 -19.17 -1.69 -7.48
N GLY A 289 -19.90 -2.15 -8.51
CA GLY A 289 -19.39 -2.52 -9.83
C GLY A 289 -19.85 -1.65 -11.00
#